data_AF-A0A6S7J421-F1
#
_entry.id   AF-A0A6S7J421-F1
#
_cell.length_a   1.000
_cell.length_b   1.000
_cell.length_c   1.000
_cell.angle_alpha   90.00
_cell.angle_beta   90.00
_cell.angle_gamma   90.00
#
_symmetry.space_group_name_H-M   'P 1'
#
loop_
_entity.id
_entity.type
_entity.pdbx_description
1 polymer ?
#
loop_
_entity_poly.entity_id
_entity_poly.type
_entity_poly.pdbx_seq_one_letter_code
_entity_poly.pdbx_strand_id
1 'polypeptide(L)'
;MIDDELGPAGEVIKCYVSQQEKPYPNVIMQLLKRKLRRMQKKIVKASAKAKKKYEDYDWNAMFNDGSFTKQTVAVLDKYQRHHKLHSASNKKAIVSAVQRHITHQFIATSQQRKEKSDSDSRDESEIVAH
;
A
#
# COMPACT_ATOMS: atom_id res chain seq x y z
N MET A 1 40.42 50.03 -56.50
CA MET A 1 41.25 50.41 -55.35
C MET A 1 40.31 50.47 -54.16
N ILE A 2 40.67 49.73 -53.12
CA ILE A 2 39.95 49.60 -51.85
C ILE A 2 40.33 50.82 -51.03
N ASP A 3 39.36 51.52 -50.46
CA ASP A 3 39.61 52.38 -49.31
C ASP A 3 38.62 51.98 -48.20
N ASP A 4 39.23 51.48 -47.13
CA ASP A 4 38.68 51.14 -45.83
C ASP A 4 38.30 52.42 -45.07
N GLU A 5 37.05 52.55 -44.62
CA GLU A 5 36.73 53.35 -43.44
C GLU A 5 35.92 52.53 -42.44
N LEU A 6 36.60 52.18 -41.34
CA LEU A 6 36.03 51.63 -40.13
C LEU A 6 35.43 52.75 -39.26
N GLY A 7 34.14 52.61 -38.92
CA GLY A 7 33.53 53.14 -37.67
C GLY A 7 32.30 54.03 -37.89
N PRO A 8 31.32 54.09 -36.97
CA PRO A 8 31.32 53.59 -35.59
C PRO A 8 30.14 52.62 -35.33
N ALA A 9 30.43 51.33 -35.15
CA ALA A 9 29.43 50.39 -34.62
C ALA A 9 30.07 49.36 -33.68
N GLY A 10 31.17 49.74 -33.03
CA GLY A 10 31.78 49.01 -31.92
C GLY A 10 30.94 49.02 -30.63
N GLU A 11 29.62 49.29 -30.74
CA GLU A 11 28.75 49.56 -29.59
C GLU A 11 27.46 48.71 -29.58
N VAL A 12 27.33 47.71 -30.45
CA VAL A 12 26.08 46.91 -30.54
C VAL A 12 26.20 45.51 -29.94
N ILE A 13 27.37 45.05 -29.51
CA ILE A 13 27.53 43.71 -28.90
C ILE A 13 28.11 43.79 -27.49
N LYS A 14 27.59 44.71 -26.67
CA LYS A 14 27.62 44.57 -25.20
C LYS A 14 26.25 44.23 -24.60
N CYS A 15 25.23 44.04 -25.42
CA CYS A 15 23.92 43.58 -24.96
C CYS A 15 23.81 42.05 -24.86
N TYR A 16 24.77 41.29 -25.40
CA TYR A 16 24.71 39.83 -25.46
C TYR A 16 25.53 39.09 -24.39
N VAL A 17 26.10 39.82 -23.42
CA VAL A 17 26.82 39.23 -22.28
C VAL A 17 26.35 39.88 -20.96
N SER A 18 25.07 40.24 -20.87
CA SER A 18 24.41 40.70 -19.64
C SER A 18 23.10 39.94 -19.37
N GLN A 19 23.05 38.67 -19.77
CA GLN A 19 22.00 37.71 -19.38
C GLN A 19 22.55 36.55 -18.54
N GLN A 20 23.73 36.72 -17.94
CA GLN A 20 24.00 36.09 -16.64
C GLN A 20 23.31 37.01 -15.62
N GLU A 21 22.34 36.60 -14.80
CA GLU A 21 22.18 35.34 -14.11
C GLU A 21 20.67 35.08 -13.93
N LYS A 22 20.19 33.85 -14.17
CA LYS A 22 18.81 33.47 -13.83
C LYS A 22 18.62 33.64 -12.31
N PRO A 23 17.72 34.52 -11.83
CA PRO A 23 17.73 34.94 -10.43
C PRO A 23 16.97 34.00 -9.50
N TYR A 24 16.90 32.67 -9.75
CA TYR A 24 16.21 31.77 -8.80
C TYR A 24 16.83 30.37 -8.62
N PRO A 25 18.15 30.22 -8.42
CA PRO A 25 18.70 28.94 -7.96
C PRO A 25 18.12 28.55 -6.60
N ASN A 26 17.81 29.51 -5.72
CA ASN A 26 17.36 29.24 -4.36
C ASN A 26 15.93 28.66 -4.30
N VAL A 27 14.97 29.22 -5.03
CA VAL A 27 13.57 28.74 -5.02
C VAL A 27 13.47 27.35 -5.65
N ILE A 28 14.15 27.13 -6.79
CA ILE A 28 14.21 25.82 -7.45
C ILE A 28 14.87 24.80 -6.53
N MET A 29 15.99 25.15 -5.89
CA MET A 29 16.67 24.27 -4.95
C MET A 29 15.83 23.96 -3.70
N GLN A 30 15.05 24.91 -3.19
CA GLN A 30 14.11 24.68 -2.09
C GLN A 30 12.97 23.73 -2.48
N LEU A 31 12.40 23.88 -3.68
CA LEU A 31 11.37 22.98 -4.20
C LEU A 31 11.91 21.55 -4.38
N LEU A 32 13.12 21.41 -4.93
CA LEU A 32 13.81 20.13 -5.08
C LEU A 32 14.08 19.49 -3.72
N LYS A 33 14.60 20.23 -2.74
CA LYS A 33 14.80 19.76 -1.35
C LYS A 33 13.47 19.28 -0.73
N ARG A 34 12.38 20.02 -0.90
CA ARG A 34 11.04 19.63 -0.43
C ARG A 34 10.55 18.34 -1.11
N LYS A 35 10.72 18.21 -2.43
CA LYS A 35 10.33 17.01 -3.19
C LYS A 35 11.15 15.79 -2.76
N LEU A 36 12.47 15.95 -2.59
CA LEU A 36 13.36 14.91 -2.10
C LEU A 36 12.97 14.41 -0.71
N ARG A 37 12.72 15.33 0.25
CA ARG A 37 12.23 14.97 1.60
C ARG A 37 10.91 14.20 1.54
N ARG A 38 9.97 14.60 0.68
CA ARG A 38 8.70 13.88 0.48
C ARG A 38 8.92 12.47 -0.07
N MET A 39 9.83 12.30 -1.02
CA MET A 39 10.17 10.98 -1.57
C MET A 39 10.85 10.09 -0.52
N GLN A 40 11.83 10.60 0.21
CA GLN A 40 12.49 9.88 1.30
C GLN A 40 11.47 9.42 2.37
N LYS A 41 10.56 10.30 2.79
CA LYS A 41 9.48 9.91 3.73
C LYS A 41 8.60 8.78 3.19
N LYS A 42 8.27 8.78 1.89
CA LYS A 42 7.50 7.71 1.25
C LYS A 42 8.27 6.38 1.25
N ILE A 43 9.56 6.42 0.92
CA ILE A 43 10.44 5.24 0.90
C ILE A 43 10.56 4.63 2.30
N VAL A 44 10.82 5.44 3.33
CA VAL A 44 10.92 4.97 4.72
C VAL A 44 9.60 4.35 5.19
N LYS A 45 8.46 4.97 4.88
CA LYS A 45 7.15 4.39 5.22
C LYS A 45 6.88 3.08 4.47
N ALA A 46 7.28 2.99 3.20
CA ALA A 46 7.14 1.77 2.42
C ALA A 46 8.04 0.64 2.97
N SER A 47 9.28 0.94 3.35
CA SER A 47 10.20 -0.05 3.93
C SER A 47 9.72 -0.53 5.29
N ALA A 48 9.19 0.36 6.14
CA ALA A 48 8.57 -0.02 7.41
C ALA A 48 7.38 -0.98 7.21
N LYS A 49 6.51 -0.72 6.21
CA LYS A 49 5.41 -1.62 5.85
C LYS A 49 5.87 -2.95 5.25
N ALA A 50 6.98 -2.94 4.51
CA ALA A 50 7.56 -4.16 3.95
C ALA A 50 8.05 -5.12 5.04
N LYS A 51 8.68 -4.58 6.10
CA LYS A 51 9.22 -5.35 7.24
C LYS A 51 8.17 -6.02 8.13
N LYS A 52 6.93 -5.52 8.15
CA LYS A 52 5.85 -6.12 8.94
C LYS A 52 5.60 -7.56 8.51
N LYS A 53 5.39 -8.49 9.44
CA LYS A 53 5.02 -9.88 9.16
C LYS A 53 3.50 -10.01 9.04
N TYR A 54 3.01 -11.23 8.78
CA TYR A 54 1.58 -11.51 8.70
C TYR A 54 0.86 -11.19 10.00
N GLU A 55 1.50 -11.51 11.13
CA GLU A 55 0.98 -11.41 12.49
C GLU A 55 0.86 -9.96 12.99
N ASP A 56 1.57 -9.02 12.35
CA ASP A 56 1.54 -7.60 12.69
C ASP A 56 0.27 -6.89 12.20
N TYR A 57 -0.62 -7.60 11.50
CA TYR A 57 -1.86 -7.09 10.96
C TYR A 57 -3.05 -7.73 11.67
N ASP A 58 -3.94 -6.91 12.20
CA ASP A 58 -5.24 -7.37 12.70
C ASP A 58 -6.19 -7.55 11.51
N TRP A 59 -6.13 -8.73 10.89
CA TRP A 59 -6.91 -9.06 9.70
C TRP A 59 -8.41 -9.02 9.95
N ASN A 60 -8.86 -9.35 11.16
CA ASN A 60 -10.29 -9.34 11.51
C ASN A 60 -10.78 -7.90 11.69
N ALA A 61 -10.05 -7.06 12.43
CA ALA A 61 -10.41 -5.64 12.55
C ALA A 61 -10.42 -4.96 11.18
N MET A 62 -9.41 -5.23 10.35
CA MET A 62 -9.31 -4.68 8.99
C MET A 62 -10.41 -5.18 8.04
N PHE A 63 -10.89 -6.40 8.26
CA PHE A 63 -12.00 -6.95 7.50
C PHE A 63 -13.32 -6.27 7.90
N ASN A 64 -13.56 -6.16 9.21
CA ASN A 64 -14.79 -5.58 9.77
C ASN A 64 -14.94 -4.08 9.46
N ASP A 65 -13.85 -3.32 9.49
CA ASP A 65 -13.87 -1.87 9.19
C ASP A 65 -13.79 -1.55 7.68
N GLY A 66 -13.65 -2.58 6.83
CA GLY A 66 -13.50 -2.45 5.38
C GLY A 66 -12.16 -1.87 4.90
N SER A 67 -11.23 -1.54 5.80
CA SER A 67 -9.90 -1.02 5.50
C SER A 67 -9.01 -2.05 4.79
N PHE A 68 -9.36 -3.33 4.88
CA PHE A 68 -8.72 -4.43 4.16
C PHE A 68 -8.67 -4.19 2.64
N THR A 69 -9.74 -3.68 2.03
CA THR A 69 -9.83 -3.41 0.58
C THR A 69 -8.84 -2.32 0.11
N LYS A 70 -8.46 -1.43 1.03
CA LYS A 70 -7.55 -0.30 0.79
C LYS A 70 -6.09 -0.71 0.85
N GLN A 71 -5.78 -1.93 1.27
CA GLN A 71 -4.40 -2.41 1.37
C GLN A 71 -3.73 -2.60 0.00
N THR A 72 -2.41 -2.64 0.01
CA THR A 72 -1.61 -2.92 -1.18
C THR A 72 -1.60 -4.41 -1.49
N VAL A 73 -1.36 -4.78 -2.75
CA VAL A 73 -1.23 -6.18 -3.17
C VAL A 73 -0.19 -6.92 -2.34
N ALA A 74 0.95 -6.27 -2.03
CA ALA A 74 2.00 -6.87 -1.22
C ALA A 74 1.57 -7.20 0.22
N VAL A 75 0.64 -6.45 0.81
CA VAL A 75 0.08 -6.80 2.13
C VAL A 75 -0.87 -7.98 1.98
N LEU A 76 -1.78 -7.93 1.00
CA LEU A 76 -2.72 -9.01 0.74
C LEU A 76 -2.04 -10.34 0.40
N ASP A 77 -0.91 -10.29 -0.31
CA ASP A 77 -0.08 -11.44 -0.64
C ASP A 77 0.47 -12.13 0.62
N LYS A 78 0.75 -11.39 1.70
CA LYS A 78 1.14 -11.98 3.00
C LYS A 78 0.04 -12.87 3.56
N TYR A 79 -1.22 -12.44 3.45
CA TYR A 79 -2.37 -13.26 3.85
C TYR A 79 -2.45 -14.54 3.00
N GLN A 80 -2.32 -14.40 1.69
CA GLN A 80 -2.44 -15.54 0.77
C GLN A 80 -1.36 -16.58 1.02
N ARG A 81 -0.11 -16.16 1.20
CA ARG A 81 0.99 -17.07 1.53
C ARG A 81 0.77 -17.79 2.86
N HIS A 82 0.30 -17.05 3.88
CA HIS A 82 0.05 -17.63 5.20
C HIS A 82 -1.06 -18.70 5.17
N HIS A 83 -2.14 -18.44 4.43
CA HIS A 83 -3.30 -19.36 4.32
C HIS A 83 -3.24 -20.28 3.09
N LYS A 84 -2.09 -20.31 2.38
CA LYS A 84 -1.86 -21.10 1.16
C LYS A 84 -2.96 -20.92 0.09
N LEU A 85 -3.49 -19.70 -0.01
CA LEU A 85 -4.52 -19.34 -0.98
C LEU A 85 -3.89 -19.06 -2.34
N HIS A 86 -4.41 -19.71 -3.38
CA HIS A 86 -4.03 -19.44 -4.75
C HIS A 86 -5.13 -18.59 -5.39
N SER A 87 -4.77 -17.40 -5.85
CA SER A 87 -5.70 -16.52 -6.57
C SER A 87 -5.01 -15.87 -7.76
N ALA A 88 -5.80 -15.33 -8.69
CA ALA A 88 -5.27 -14.60 -9.83
C ALA A 88 -4.46 -13.36 -9.39
N SER A 89 -3.50 -12.93 -10.20
CA SER A 89 -2.58 -11.81 -9.89
C SER A 89 -3.26 -10.43 -9.82
N ASN A 90 -4.53 -10.32 -10.21
CA ASN A 90 -5.24 -9.06 -10.17
C ASN A 90 -5.73 -8.72 -8.75
N LYS A 91 -5.66 -7.44 -8.37
CA LYS A 91 -6.00 -7.00 -7.00
C LYS A 91 -7.42 -7.36 -6.58
N LYS A 92 -8.39 -7.27 -7.51
CA LYS A 92 -9.81 -7.57 -7.20
C LYS A 92 -10.00 -9.04 -6.82
N ALA A 93 -9.42 -9.97 -7.56
CA ALA A 93 -9.49 -11.40 -7.28
C ALA A 93 -8.81 -11.75 -5.95
N ILE A 94 -7.65 -11.15 -5.67
CA ILE A 94 -6.94 -11.30 -4.40
C ILE A 94 -7.85 -10.89 -3.24
N VAL A 95 -8.44 -9.69 -3.32
CA VAL A 95 -9.37 -9.18 -2.29
C VAL A 95 -10.56 -10.11 -2.11
N SER A 96 -11.22 -10.52 -3.20
CA SER A 96 -12.38 -11.41 -3.13
C SER A 96 -12.05 -12.77 -2.54
N ALA A 97 -10.89 -13.35 -2.89
CA ALA A 97 -10.45 -14.65 -2.38
C ALA A 97 -10.20 -14.61 -0.87
N VAL A 98 -9.48 -13.57 -0.41
CA VAL A 98 -9.21 -13.41 1.03
C VAL A 98 -10.49 -13.12 1.81
N GLN A 99 -11.36 -12.25 1.30
CA GLN A 99 -12.66 -11.97 1.91
C GLN A 99 -13.50 -13.24 2.07
N ARG A 100 -13.60 -14.06 1.01
CA ARG A 100 -14.30 -15.34 1.08
C ARG A 100 -13.71 -16.26 2.14
N HIS A 101 -12.38 -16.34 2.21
CA HIS A 101 -11.71 -17.18 3.20
C HIS A 101 -11.99 -16.72 4.64
N ILE A 102 -11.92 -15.42 4.92
CA ILE A 102 -12.22 -14.88 6.27
C ILE A 102 -13.68 -15.17 6.65
N THR A 103 -14.62 -14.94 5.73
CA THR A 103 -16.04 -15.26 5.96
C THR A 103 -16.26 -16.75 6.23
N HIS A 104 -15.63 -17.64 5.46
CA HIS A 104 -15.73 -19.09 5.66
C HIS A 104 -15.17 -19.53 7.01
N GLN A 105 -14.01 -19.00 7.42
CA GLN A 105 -13.44 -19.29 8.73
C GLN A 105 -14.39 -18.92 9.86
N PHE A 106 -15.06 -17.76 9.77
CA PHE A 106 -16.02 -17.29 10.77
C PHE A 106 -17.29 -18.16 10.85
N ILE A 107 -17.82 -18.58 9.70
CA ILE A 107 -18.98 -19.47 9.63
C ILE A 107 -18.63 -20.86 10.17
N ALA A 108 -17.49 -21.42 9.77
CA ALA A 108 -17.03 -22.73 10.24
C ALA A 108 -16.83 -22.77 11.77
N THR A 109 -16.27 -21.71 12.37
CA THR A 109 -16.15 -21.62 13.83
C THR A 109 -17.50 -21.50 14.53
N SER A 110 -18.48 -20.86 13.89
CA SER A 110 -19.82 -20.69 14.45
C SER A 110 -20.63 -22.00 14.43
N GLN A 111 -20.46 -22.83 13.39
CA GLN A 111 -21.13 -24.12 13.27
C GLN A 111 -20.63 -25.16 14.28
N GLN A 112 -19.32 -25.22 14.52
CA GLN A 112 -18.73 -26.14 15.52
C GLN A 112 -19.19 -25.89 16.97
N ARG A 113 -19.67 -24.69 17.30
CA ARG A 113 -20.21 -24.40 18.63
C ARG A 113 -21.63 -24.91 18.82
N LYS A 114 -22.40 -25.07 17.73
CA LYS A 114 -23.78 -25.58 17.78
C LYS A 114 -23.79 -27.09 17.96
N GLU A 115 -22.91 -27.81 17.27
CA GLU A 115 -22.85 -29.28 17.32
C GLU A 115 -22.34 -29.85 18.65
N LYS A 116 -21.62 -29.06 19.45
CA LYS A 116 -21.19 -29.47 20.81
C LYS A 116 -22.26 -29.24 21.88
N SER A 117 -23.37 -28.57 21.56
CA SER A 117 -24.43 -28.27 22.53
C SER A 117 -25.61 -29.23 22.47
N ASP A 118 -25.69 -30.10 21.44
CA ASP A 118 -26.82 -31.02 21.21
C ASP A 118 -26.48 -32.48 21.58
N SER A 119 -25.35 -32.74 22.25
CA SER A 119 -24.91 -34.09 22.61
C SER A 119 -24.73 -34.28 24.12
N ASP A 120 -25.72 -33.85 24.91
CA ASP A 120 -25.80 -34.24 26.33
C ASP A 120 -27.24 -34.33 26.86
N SER A 121 -28.15 -34.98 26.09
CA SER A 121 -29.38 -35.53 26.66
C SER A 121 -29.32 -37.06 26.63
N ARG A 122 -28.48 -37.62 27.51
CA ARG A 122 -28.53 -39.02 27.90
C ARG A 122 -29.70 -39.19 28.88
N ASP A 123 -30.85 -39.55 28.34
CA ASP A 123 -32.04 -39.92 29.11
C ASP A 123 -31.85 -41.35 29.64
N GLU A 124 -31.34 -41.47 30.88
CA GLU A 124 -31.34 -42.71 31.66
C GLU A 124 -32.75 -42.91 32.20
N SER A 125 -33.66 -43.46 31.38
CA SER A 125 -34.99 -43.88 31.82
C SER A 125 -35.02 -45.39 32.09
N GLU A 126 -34.67 -45.73 33.34
CA GLU A 126 -35.48 -46.49 34.30
C GLU A 126 -36.31 -47.73 33.85
N ILE A 127 -35.83 -48.91 34.26
CA ILE A 127 -36.50 -50.04 34.95
C ILE A 127 -37.96 -50.41 34.60
N VAL A 128 -38.20 -51.65 34.11
CA VAL A 128 -39.25 -52.61 34.55
C VAL A 128 -38.73 -54.04 34.26
N ALA A 129 -38.16 -54.78 35.21
CA ALA A 129 -38.77 -55.64 36.24
C ALA A 129 -39.53 -56.88 35.70
N HIS A 130 -38.87 -58.04 35.89
CA HIS A 130 -39.33 -59.44 36.05
C HIS A 130 -40.48 -60.01 35.21
#